data_AF-M6GBY7-F1
#
_entry.id   AF-M6GBY7-F1
#
_cell.length_a   1.000
_cell.length_b   1.000
_cell.length_c   1.000
_cell.angle_alpha   90.00
_cell.angle_beta   90.00
_cell.angle_gamma   90.00
#
_symmetry.space_group_name_H-M   'P 1'
#
loop_
_entity.id
_entity.type
_entity.pdbx_description
1 polymer ?
#
loop_
_entity_poly.entity_id
_entity_poly.type
_entity_poly.pdbx_seq_one_letter_code
_entity_poly.pdbx_strand_id
1 'polypeptide(L)' 'MKHYLTFSEGTSNKFWQIETEGNSFTVTYGKIGTSGQIQTKTF' A
#
# COMPACT_ATOMS: atom_id res chain seq x y z
N MET A 1 -5.22 10.28 6.39
CA MET A 1 -3.78 10.23 6.78
C MET A 1 -3.07 9.25 5.85
N LYS A 2 -1.84 9.55 5.39
CA LYS A 2 -1.08 8.68 4.47
C LYS A 2 0.05 7.99 5.21
N HIS A 3 0.09 6.66 5.18
CA HIS A 3 1.19 5.86 5.72
C HIS A 3 1.85 5.05 4.62
N TYR A 4 3.17 4.87 4.72
CA TYR A 4 3.98 4.09 3.80
C TYR A 4 4.87 3.13 4.58
N LEU A 5 4.85 1.86 4.21
CA LEU A 5 5.63 0.78 4.81
C LEU A 5 6.42 0.06 3.73
N THR A 6 7.63 -0.37 4.07
CA THR A 6 8.52 -1.13 3.18
C THR A 6 9.03 -2.37 3.90
N PHE A 7 9.23 -3.43 3.13
CA PHE A 7 9.85 -4.66 3.61
C PHE A 7 10.82 -5.20 2.56
N SER A 8 12.09 -5.34 2.94
CA SER A 8 13.15 -5.78 2.04
C SER A 8 14.03 -6.81 2.75
N GLU A 9 13.79 -8.09 2.47
CA GLU A 9 14.54 -9.21 3.05
C GLU A 9 14.49 -10.42 2.10
N GLY A 10 15.61 -11.10 1.89
CA GLY A 10 15.73 -12.24 0.98
C GLY A 10 15.29 -11.87 -0.44
N THR A 11 14.33 -12.61 -0.99
CA THR A 11 13.72 -12.33 -2.30
C THR A 11 12.55 -11.34 -2.24
N SER A 12 12.15 -10.92 -1.04
CA SER A 12 11.07 -9.96 -0.84
C SER A 12 11.58 -8.54 -0.93
N ASN A 13 10.90 -7.72 -1.71
CA ASN A 13 11.12 -6.28 -1.80
C ASN A 13 9.79 -5.60 -2.06
N LYS A 14 9.04 -5.30 -1.00
CA LYS A 14 7.61 -4.96 -1.05
C LYS A 14 7.34 -3.61 -0.40
N PHE A 15 6.27 -2.97 -0.85
CA PHE A 15 5.73 -1.76 -0.25
C PHE A 15 4.23 -1.85 -0.01
N TRP A 16 3.75 -1.06 0.95
CA TRP A 16 2.35 -0.79 1.21
C TRP A 16 2.18 0.67 1.52
N GLN A 17 1.18 1.30 0.93
CA GLN A 17 0.73 2.64 1.20
C GLN A 17 -0.74 2.56 1.58
N ILE A 18 -1.16 3.24 2.65
CA ILE A 18 -2.58 3.35 2.99
C ILE A 18 -2.95 4.82 3.16
N GLU A 19 -4.12 5.17 2.62
CA GLU A 19 -4.73 6.49 2.71
C GLU A 19 -6.18 6.33 3.17
N THR A 20 -6.57 7.10 4.17
CA THR A 20 -7.94 7.13 4.69
C THR A 20 -8.65 8.42 4.30
N GLU A 21 -9.89 8.30 3.83
CA GLU A 21 -10.76 9.41 3.47
C GLU A 21 -12.20 9.08 3.89
N GLY A 22 -12.71 9.85 4.86
CA GLY A 22 -14.05 9.65 5.42
C GLY A 22 -14.25 8.22 5.90
N ASN A 23 -15.25 7.54 5.33
CA ASN A 23 -15.62 6.17 5.64
C ASN A 23 -14.97 5.14 4.68
N SER A 24 -13.86 5.51 4.05
CA SER A 24 -13.15 4.66 3.11
C SER A 24 -11.65 4.68 3.36
N PHE A 25 -10.99 3.63 2.87
CA PHE A 25 -9.54 3.61 2.76
C PHE A 25 -9.12 3.02 1.42
N THR A 26 -7.98 3.52 0.94
CA THR A 26 -7.30 3.01 -0.25
C THR A 26 -5.93 2.50 0.14
N VAL A 27 -5.63 1.25 -0.20
CA VAL A 27 -4.30 0.64 -0.07
C VAL A 27 -3.67 0.52 -1.45
N THR A 28 -2.43 0.97 -1.59
CA THR A 28 -1.56 0.64 -2.74
C THR A 28 -0.45 -0.26 -2.27
N TYR A 29 -0.27 -1.44 -2.85
CA TYR A 29 0.78 -2.37 -2.43
C TYR A 29 1.43 -3.07 -3.62
N GLY A 30 2.69 -3.47 -3.49
CA GLY A 30 3.40 -4.09 -4.61
C GLY A 30 4.86 -4.40 -4.33
N LYS A 31 5.58 -4.78 -5.37
CA LYS A 31 7.04 -4.86 -5.34
C LYS A 31 7.61 -3.44 -5.45
N ILE A 32 8.61 -3.09 -4.64
CA ILE A 32 9.28 -1.79 -4.73
C ILE A 32 9.85 -1.63 -6.16
N GLY A 33 9.59 -0.47 -6.77
CA GLY A 33 9.94 -0.17 -8.16
C GLY A 33 8.86 -0.51 -9.20
N THR A 34 7.69 -1.02 -8.79
CA THR A 34 6.52 -1.18 -9.67
C THR A 34 5.39 -0.26 -9.25
N SER A 35 4.41 -0.07 -10.14
CA SER A 35 3.18 0.70 -9.82
C SER A 35 2.31 0.04 -8.74
N GLY A 36 2.55 -1.23 -8.43
CA GLY A 36 1.74 -1.99 -7.48
C GLY A 36 0.29 -2.22 -7.94
N GLN A 37 -0.55 -2.55 -6.97
CA GLN A 37 -1.99 -2.75 -7.10
C GLN A 37 -2.70 -1.83 -6.12
N ILE A 38 -3.88 -1.34 -6.50
CA ILE A 38 -4.71 -0.45 -5.69
C ILE A 38 -5.97 -1.21 -5.28
N GLN A 39 -6.34 -1.11 -4.01
CA GLN A 39 -7.62 -1.59 -3.48
C GLN A 39 -8.26 -0.51 -2.62
N THR A 40 -9.53 -0.21 -2.89
CA THR A 40 -10.34 0.72 -2.10
C THR A 40 -11.47 -0.04 -1.42
N LYS A 41 -11.70 0.25 -0.15
CA LYS A 41 -12.82 -0.30 0.62
C LYS A 41 -13.54 0.82 1.36
N THR A 42 -14.87 0.77 1.29
CA THR A 42 -15.79 1.61 2.10
C THR A 42 -16.39 0.75 3.21
N PHE A 43 -16.55 1.30 4.40
CA PHE A 43 -17.13 0.61 5.55
C PHE A 43 -18.65 0.75 5.64
#